data_AF-A0A497HIT0-F1
#
_entry.id   AF-A0A497HIT0-F1
#
_cell.length_a   1.000
_cell.length_b   1.000
_cell.length_c   1.000
_cell.angle_alpha   90.00
_cell.angle_beta   90.00
_cell.angle_gamma   90.00
#
_symmetry.space_group_name_H-M   'P 1'
#
loop_
_entity.id
_entity.type
_entity.pdbx_description
1 polymer ?
#
loop_
_entity_poly.entity_id
_entity_poly.type
_entity_poly.pdbx_seq_one_letter_code
_entity_poly.pdbx_strand_id
1 'polypeptide(L)'
;MKARGLLSLVTFSEKRSEILLMLLEGPRSLDDIKNYFRATTPEILPRLKELESSGLIYQEERKYYLSEIGEVIAKSFSRFYRNLKIFEKDMKFWEEHQISGIPEKFRLRLYELGDYKIFRSTPTEIFKPHDEYVKNLLRSKWIRGVSPVLHPDYPKFILKLAEEGKDITIIITKDVLKKIEEKHKIELEEGLQYKNAKLMLCNEEVKVAFTTSDMFLSMRLFLKSGIYDFYQNLISHEKSAIKWGRELFDYFKKRSEEIKSLNV
;
A
#
# COMPACT_ATOMS: atom_id res chain seq x y z
N MET A 1 -10.96 28.46 -0.57
CA MET A 1 -9.80 29.09 -1.23
C MET A 1 -10.08 29.25 -2.72
N LYS A 2 -9.89 30.43 -3.31
CA LYS A 2 -9.77 30.55 -4.78
C LYS A 2 -8.38 30.10 -5.17
N ALA A 3 -8.23 29.03 -5.95
CA ALA A 3 -6.91 28.59 -6.41
C ALA A 3 -6.29 29.70 -7.29
N ARG A 4 -5.12 30.20 -6.89
CA ARG A 4 -4.31 31.18 -7.63
C ARG A 4 -2.84 30.73 -7.61
N GLY A 5 -2.05 31.25 -8.54
CA GLY A 5 -0.61 30.95 -8.62
C GLY A 5 -0.33 29.50 -9.03
N LEU A 6 0.70 28.90 -8.42
CA LEU A 6 1.18 27.56 -8.77
C LEU A 6 0.12 26.47 -8.62
N LEU A 7 -0.79 26.59 -7.64
CA LEU A 7 -1.87 25.62 -7.48
C LEU A 7 -2.75 25.55 -8.74
N SER A 8 -3.27 26.70 -9.22
CA SER A 8 -4.06 26.75 -10.45
C SER A 8 -3.27 26.38 -11.71
N LEU A 9 -1.97 26.72 -11.73
CA LEU A 9 -1.09 26.38 -12.85
C LEU A 9 -0.97 24.85 -12.98
N VAL A 10 -0.68 24.17 -11.87
CA VAL A 10 -0.42 22.73 -11.86
C VAL A 10 -1.71 21.91 -11.98
N THR A 11 -2.84 22.34 -11.42
CA THR A 11 -4.03 21.46 -11.32
C THR A 11 -5.15 21.72 -12.33
N PHE A 12 -5.24 22.92 -12.93
CA PHE A 12 -6.38 23.26 -13.81
C PHE A 12 -6.13 23.00 -15.30
N SER A 13 -4.97 22.45 -15.67
CA SER A 13 -4.66 22.09 -17.05
C SER A 13 -3.98 20.74 -17.09
N GLU A 14 -4.70 19.74 -17.60
CA GLU A 14 -4.19 18.39 -17.80
C GLU A 14 -2.86 18.39 -18.57
N LYS A 15 -2.78 19.15 -19.68
CA LYS A 15 -1.52 19.29 -20.44
C LYS A 15 -0.35 19.77 -19.57
N ARG A 16 -0.54 20.77 -18.70
CA ARG A 16 0.55 21.25 -17.82
C ARG A 16 0.89 20.23 -16.73
N SER A 17 -0.12 19.61 -16.12
CA SER A 17 0.05 18.55 -15.13
C SER A 17 0.88 17.40 -15.70
N GLU A 18 0.48 16.91 -16.87
CA GLU A 18 1.10 15.79 -17.56
C GLU A 18 2.51 16.14 -18.07
N ILE A 19 2.75 17.36 -18.57
CA ILE A 19 4.11 17.82 -18.92
C ILE A 19 5.05 17.74 -17.69
N LEU A 20 4.61 18.23 -16.53
CA LEU A 20 5.43 18.17 -15.31
C LEU A 20 5.72 16.72 -14.89
N LEU A 21 4.76 15.81 -15.05
CA LEU A 21 4.93 14.38 -14.76
C LEU A 21 5.88 13.72 -15.76
N MET A 22 5.78 14.02 -17.06
CA MET A 22 6.71 13.52 -18.07
C MET A 22 8.15 13.98 -17.80
N LEU A 23 8.33 15.25 -17.45
CA LEU A 23 9.65 15.82 -17.16
C LEU A 23 10.25 15.28 -15.86
N LEU A 24 9.42 14.76 -14.95
CA LEU A 24 9.89 14.05 -13.74
C LEU A 24 10.57 12.72 -14.07
N GLU A 25 10.23 12.11 -15.21
CA GLU A 25 10.88 10.90 -15.73
C GLU A 25 12.14 11.20 -16.55
N GLY A 26 12.42 12.48 -16.82
CA GLY A 26 13.59 12.97 -17.53
C GLY A 26 13.26 14.03 -18.58
N PRO A 27 14.28 14.70 -19.15
CA PRO A 27 14.07 15.77 -20.11
C PRO A 27 13.35 15.31 -21.38
N ARG A 28 12.60 16.22 -22.02
CA ARG A 28 11.81 15.96 -23.22
C ARG A 28 11.97 17.08 -24.25
N SER A 29 12.03 16.73 -25.53
CA SER A 29 11.95 17.72 -26.61
C SER A 29 10.51 18.20 -26.83
N LEU A 30 10.33 19.30 -27.56
CA LEU A 30 9.01 19.76 -27.98
C LEU A 30 8.25 18.68 -28.78
N ASP A 31 8.95 17.93 -29.62
CA ASP A 31 8.34 16.88 -30.44
C ASP A 31 7.89 15.69 -29.60
N ASP A 32 8.66 15.29 -28.58
CA ASP A 32 8.25 14.24 -27.64
C ASP A 32 6.93 14.60 -26.94
N ILE A 33 6.83 15.86 -26.48
CA ILE A 33 5.65 16.36 -25.78
C ILE A 33 4.44 16.41 -26.73
N LYS A 34 4.60 16.99 -27.93
CA LYS A 34 3.54 17.03 -28.95
C LYS A 34 3.04 15.63 -29.31
N ASN A 35 3.95 14.68 -29.49
CA ASN A 35 3.62 13.31 -29.87
C ASN A 35 2.84 12.61 -28.77
N TYR A 36 3.21 12.80 -27.49
CA TYR A 36 2.46 12.26 -26.34
C TYR A 36 1.01 12.75 -26.32
N PHE A 37 0.78 14.06 -26.48
CA PHE A 37 -0.56 14.64 -26.48
C PHE A 37 -1.31 14.54 -27.81
N ARG A 38 -0.67 14.04 -28.87
CA ARG A 38 -1.17 14.12 -30.26
C ARG A 38 -1.63 15.54 -30.62
N ALA A 39 -0.82 16.54 -30.23
CA ALA A 39 -1.16 17.95 -30.29
C ALA A 39 -0.19 18.74 -31.17
N THR A 40 -0.64 19.91 -31.62
CA THR A 40 0.17 20.81 -32.46
C THR A 40 1.03 21.78 -31.62
N THR A 41 2.03 22.40 -32.25
CA THR A 41 2.90 23.39 -31.58
C THR A 41 2.11 24.55 -30.94
N PRO A 42 1.13 25.18 -31.63
CA PRO A 42 0.34 26.26 -31.03
C PRO A 42 -0.47 25.84 -29.79
N GLU A 43 -0.77 24.55 -29.63
CA GLU A 43 -1.49 24.06 -28.45
C GLU A 43 -0.57 23.81 -27.24
N ILE A 44 0.66 23.36 -27.48
CA ILE A 44 1.61 22.96 -26.43
C ILE A 44 2.50 24.13 -26.02
N LEU A 45 2.97 24.93 -26.97
CA LEU A 45 3.95 25.99 -26.72
C LEU A 45 3.47 27.02 -25.68
N PRO A 46 2.19 27.48 -25.66
CA PRO A 46 1.71 28.35 -24.61
C PRO A 46 1.78 27.72 -23.21
N ARG A 47 1.55 26.40 -23.10
CA ARG A 47 1.61 25.67 -21.82
C ARG A 47 3.04 25.58 -21.30
N LEU A 48 3.99 25.32 -22.18
CA LEU A 48 5.42 25.33 -21.84
C LEU A 48 5.88 26.72 -21.41
N LYS A 49 5.50 27.76 -22.15
CA LYS A 49 5.81 29.15 -21.78
C LYS A 49 5.24 29.53 -20.42
N GLU A 50 4.01 29.13 -20.10
CA GLU A 50 3.40 29.37 -18.78
C GLU A 50 4.17 28.68 -17.64
N LEU A 51 4.62 27.44 -17.85
CA LEU A 51 5.43 26.68 -16.88
C LEU A 51 6.83 27.30 -16.71
N GLU A 52 7.45 27.71 -17.81
CA GLU A 52 8.78 28.33 -17.85
C GLU A 52 8.76 29.72 -17.21
N SER A 53 7.77 30.56 -17.54
CA SER A 53 7.58 31.88 -16.92
C SER A 53 7.29 31.81 -15.43
N SER A 54 6.79 30.67 -14.95
CA SER A 54 6.54 30.41 -13.52
C SER A 54 7.74 29.76 -12.82
N GLY A 55 8.87 29.58 -13.53
CA GLY A 55 10.10 29.00 -12.98
C GLY A 55 10.03 27.51 -12.68
N LEU A 56 9.03 26.78 -13.19
CA LEU A 56 8.90 25.32 -12.95
C LEU A 56 9.72 24.49 -13.91
N ILE A 57 9.96 25.01 -15.11
CA ILE A 57 10.78 24.35 -16.13
C ILE A 57 11.75 25.35 -16.74
N TYR A 58 12.77 24.85 -17.41
CA TYR A 58 13.65 25.64 -18.27
C TYR A 58 13.98 24.85 -19.54
N GLN A 59 14.40 25.56 -20.58
CA GLN A 59 14.85 24.97 -21.83
C GLN A 59 16.37 25.05 -21.99
N GLU A 60 17.00 23.94 -22.33
CA GLU A 60 18.42 23.84 -22.67
C GLU A 60 18.58 22.87 -23.86
N GLU A 61 19.42 23.21 -24.84
CA GLU A 61 19.68 22.36 -26.02
C GLU A 61 18.42 21.77 -26.70
N ARG A 62 17.37 22.60 -26.84
CA ARG A 62 16.06 22.23 -27.41
C ARG A 62 15.24 21.19 -26.60
N LYS A 63 15.64 20.89 -25.37
CA LYS A 63 14.90 20.05 -24.43
C LYS A 63 14.42 20.86 -23.23
N TYR A 64 13.29 20.44 -22.68
CA TYR A 64 12.74 20.98 -21.44
C TYR A 64 13.17 20.11 -20.26
N TYR A 65 13.44 20.78 -19.15
CA TYR A 65 13.88 20.20 -17.89
C TYR A 65 13.02 20.75 -16.74
N LEU A 66 12.83 19.98 -15.68
CA LEU A 66 12.32 20.53 -14.41
C LEU A 66 13.42 21.39 -13.79
N SER A 67 13.06 22.57 -13.29
CA SER A 67 13.90 23.31 -12.35
C SER A 67 13.91 22.61 -10.98
N GLU A 68 14.76 23.05 -10.05
CA GLU A 68 14.76 22.52 -8.66
C GLU A 68 13.38 22.68 -8.00
N ILE A 69 12.74 23.84 -8.19
CA ILE A 69 11.38 24.11 -7.69
C ILE A 69 10.36 23.21 -8.42
N GLY A 70 10.51 23.07 -9.74
CA GLY A 70 9.69 22.20 -10.57
C GLY A 70 9.74 20.74 -10.12
N GLU A 71 10.91 20.25 -9.75
CA GLU A 71 11.11 18.87 -9.28
C GLU A 71 10.37 18.60 -7.97
N VAL A 72 10.48 19.50 -6.99
CA VAL A 72 9.78 19.37 -5.70
C VAL A 72 8.25 19.38 -5.92
N ILE A 73 7.76 20.28 -6.77
CA ILE A 73 6.33 20.40 -7.07
C ILE A 73 5.82 19.20 -7.86
N ALA A 74 6.52 18.79 -8.92
CA ALA A 74 6.14 17.65 -9.75
C ALA A 74 6.12 16.35 -8.93
N LYS A 75 7.11 16.12 -8.05
CA LYS A 75 7.11 14.96 -7.12
C LYS A 75 5.91 15.00 -6.18
N SER A 76 5.63 16.15 -5.58
CA SER A 76 4.51 16.31 -4.64
C SER A 76 3.17 16.10 -5.34
N PHE A 77 3.00 16.70 -6.52
CA PHE A 77 1.82 16.55 -7.36
C PHE A 77 1.63 15.11 -7.82
N SER A 78 2.71 14.44 -8.26
CA SER A 78 2.68 13.03 -8.65
C SER A 78 2.19 12.12 -7.52
N ARG A 79 2.62 12.36 -6.28
CA ARG A 79 2.15 11.59 -5.10
C ARG A 79 0.67 11.87 -4.82
N PHE A 80 0.28 13.13 -4.84
CA PHE A 80 -1.11 13.54 -4.64
C PHE A 80 -2.05 12.94 -5.70
N TYR A 81 -1.72 13.12 -6.98
CA TYR A 81 -2.50 12.61 -8.11
C TYR A 81 -2.63 11.08 -8.07
N ARG A 82 -1.55 10.35 -7.78
CA ARG A 82 -1.64 8.88 -7.64
C ARG A 82 -2.46 8.45 -6.42
N ASN A 83 -2.46 9.20 -5.33
CA ASN A 83 -3.36 8.93 -4.20
C ASN A 83 -4.84 9.14 -4.62
N LEU A 84 -5.15 10.19 -5.39
CA LEU A 84 -6.51 10.38 -5.92
C LEU A 84 -6.95 9.17 -6.73
N LYS A 85 -6.09 8.64 -7.60
CA LYS A 85 -6.38 7.42 -8.39
C LYS A 85 -6.71 6.21 -7.51
N ILE A 86 -6.03 6.03 -6.37
CA ILE A 86 -6.35 4.94 -5.44
C ILE A 86 -7.77 5.09 -4.88
N PHE A 87 -8.15 6.31 -4.46
CA PHE A 87 -9.47 6.55 -3.91
C PHE A 87 -10.56 6.45 -4.98
N GLU A 88 -10.38 7.07 -6.14
CA GLU A 88 -11.34 7.05 -7.24
C GLU A 88 -11.63 5.63 -7.74
N LYS A 89 -10.61 4.75 -7.76
CA LYS A 89 -10.75 3.36 -8.22
C LYS A 89 -11.74 2.54 -7.38
N ASP A 90 -11.76 2.72 -6.05
CA ASP A 90 -12.63 1.97 -5.14
C ASP A 90 -13.22 2.87 -4.04
N MET A 91 -13.82 4.00 -4.43
CA MET A 91 -14.27 5.05 -3.50
C MET A 91 -15.13 4.52 -2.37
N LYS A 92 -16.09 3.65 -2.69
CA LYS A 92 -17.00 3.02 -1.71
C LYS A 92 -16.24 2.20 -0.67
N PHE A 93 -15.24 1.41 -1.08
CA PHE A 93 -14.43 0.63 -0.15
C PHE A 93 -13.69 1.56 0.81
N TRP A 94 -12.99 2.57 0.29
CA TRP A 94 -12.24 3.51 1.12
C TRP A 94 -13.14 4.35 2.04
N GLU A 95 -14.35 4.68 1.60
CA GLU A 95 -15.35 5.39 2.40
C GLU A 95 -15.91 4.53 3.54
N GLU A 96 -16.17 3.25 3.32
CA GLU A 96 -16.77 2.36 4.31
C GLU A 96 -15.77 1.90 5.39
N HIS A 97 -14.47 1.95 5.11
CA HIS A 97 -13.41 1.41 5.98
C HIS A 97 -12.67 2.47 6.81
N GLN A 98 -12.18 2.06 7.98
CA GLN A 98 -11.33 2.85 8.87
C GLN A 98 -9.88 2.86 8.39
N ILE A 99 -9.59 3.73 7.41
CA ILE A 99 -8.21 3.94 6.92
C ILE A 99 -7.31 4.48 8.05
N SER A 100 -7.88 5.16 9.05
CA SER A 100 -7.16 5.66 10.22
C SER A 100 -6.44 4.58 11.03
N GLY A 101 -6.79 3.30 10.86
CA GLY A 101 -6.06 2.18 11.45
C GLY A 101 -4.65 1.95 10.88
N ILE A 102 -4.36 2.50 9.70
CA ILE A 102 -3.02 2.53 9.09
C ILE A 102 -2.28 3.77 9.64
N PRO A 103 -1.02 3.68 10.10
CA PRO A 103 -0.29 4.86 10.58
C PRO A 103 -0.16 5.96 9.51
N GLU A 104 -0.23 7.23 9.92
CA GLU A 104 -0.37 8.38 9.02
C GLU A 104 0.65 8.42 7.87
N LYS A 105 1.93 8.21 8.20
CA LYS A 105 3.02 8.23 7.21
C LYS A 105 2.83 7.21 6.08
N PHE A 106 2.09 6.12 6.33
CA PHE A 106 1.75 5.12 5.31
C PHE A 106 0.44 5.44 4.59
N ARG A 107 -0.52 6.09 5.26
CA ARG A 107 -1.75 6.61 4.64
C ARG A 107 -1.44 7.64 3.54
N LEU A 108 -0.46 8.51 3.78
CA LEU A 108 0.01 9.48 2.78
C LEU A 108 0.69 8.83 1.57
N ARG A 109 0.98 7.52 1.65
CA ARG A 109 1.69 6.71 0.66
C ARG A 109 0.83 5.59 0.08
N LEU A 110 -0.50 5.66 0.19
CA LEU A 110 -1.40 4.65 -0.38
C LEU A 110 -1.24 4.49 -1.90
N TYR A 111 -0.79 5.53 -2.60
CA TYR A 111 -0.40 5.45 -4.01
C TYR A 111 0.63 4.36 -4.32
N GLU A 112 1.41 3.91 -3.34
CA GLU A 112 2.38 2.81 -3.52
C GLU A 112 1.70 1.44 -3.62
N LEU A 113 0.42 1.32 -3.28
CA LEU A 113 -0.38 0.11 -3.54
C LEU A 113 -0.45 -0.23 -5.03
N GLY A 114 -0.24 0.77 -5.90
CA GLY A 114 -0.21 0.62 -7.35
C GLY A 114 -1.50 0.01 -7.89
N ASP A 115 -1.39 -0.90 -8.85
CA ASP A 115 -2.53 -1.67 -9.33
C ASP A 115 -2.85 -2.83 -8.37
N TYR A 116 -3.95 -2.68 -7.63
CA TYR A 116 -4.46 -3.68 -6.72
C TYR A 116 -5.86 -4.18 -7.16
N LYS A 117 -6.31 -5.29 -6.61
CA LYS A 117 -7.67 -5.79 -6.77
C LYS A 117 -8.34 -5.98 -5.42
N ILE A 118 -9.61 -5.57 -5.31
CA ILE A 118 -10.45 -5.90 -4.15
C ILE A 118 -11.28 -7.12 -4.49
N PHE A 119 -10.95 -8.24 -3.85
CA PHE A 119 -11.76 -9.44 -3.87
C PHE A 119 -12.91 -9.29 -2.89
N ARG A 120 -14.13 -9.53 -3.37
CA ARG A 120 -15.37 -9.36 -2.59
C ARG A 120 -16.10 -10.69 -2.54
N SER A 121 -16.67 -11.01 -1.38
CA SER A 121 -17.60 -12.11 -1.24
C SER A 121 -18.86 -11.85 -2.04
N THR A 122 -19.39 -12.89 -2.65
CA THR A 122 -20.70 -12.90 -3.31
C THR A 122 -21.57 -13.99 -2.68
N PRO A 123 -22.90 -13.99 -2.90
CA PRO A 123 -23.75 -15.08 -2.38
C PRO A 123 -23.30 -16.48 -2.81
N THR A 124 -22.68 -16.61 -3.99
CA THR A 124 -22.18 -17.89 -4.54
C THR A 124 -20.71 -18.15 -4.22
N GLU A 125 -19.94 -17.13 -3.83
CA GLU A 125 -18.51 -17.23 -3.53
C GLU A 125 -18.18 -16.48 -2.22
N ILE A 126 -18.75 -16.96 -1.11
CA ILE A 126 -18.64 -16.28 0.19
C ILE A 126 -17.18 -16.21 0.68
N PHE A 127 -16.37 -17.22 0.39
CA PHE A 127 -14.98 -17.31 0.85
C PHE A 127 -13.94 -16.78 -0.15
N LYS A 128 -14.35 -16.25 -1.31
CA LYS A 128 -13.45 -15.78 -2.37
C LYS A 128 -12.29 -14.87 -1.90
N PRO A 129 -12.50 -13.86 -1.02
CA PRO A 129 -11.40 -13.02 -0.54
C PRO A 129 -10.38 -13.80 0.30
N HIS A 130 -10.82 -14.85 0.98
CA HIS A 130 -9.99 -15.75 1.79
C HIS A 130 -9.25 -16.77 0.91
N ASP A 131 -9.93 -17.36 -0.06
CA ASP A 131 -9.32 -18.35 -0.96
C ASP A 131 -8.16 -17.75 -1.75
N GLU A 132 -8.35 -16.54 -2.29
CA GLU A 132 -7.29 -15.82 -3.00
C GLU A 132 -6.13 -15.40 -2.08
N TYR A 133 -6.41 -15.13 -0.80
CA TYR A 133 -5.36 -14.89 0.19
C TYR A 133 -4.54 -16.14 0.48
N VAL A 134 -5.19 -17.27 0.78
CA VAL A 134 -4.55 -18.55 1.09
C VAL A 134 -3.73 -19.05 -0.11
N LYS A 135 -4.27 -18.95 -1.32
CA LYS A 135 -3.57 -19.30 -2.57
C LYS A 135 -2.25 -18.53 -2.73
N ASN A 136 -2.22 -17.25 -2.36
CA ASN A 136 -1.01 -16.44 -2.42
C ASN A 136 -0.02 -16.77 -1.28
N LEU A 137 -0.51 -17.06 -0.08
CA LEU A 137 0.34 -17.52 1.03
C LEU A 137 1.09 -18.81 0.70
N LEU A 138 0.39 -19.81 0.16
CA LEU A 138 0.97 -21.11 -0.20
C LEU A 138 2.13 -20.99 -1.20
N ARG A 139 2.06 -20.01 -2.10
CA ARG A 139 3.07 -19.76 -3.14
C ARG A 139 4.23 -18.88 -2.68
N SER A 140 4.10 -18.23 -1.53
CA SER A 140 5.11 -17.31 -1.00
C SER A 140 6.28 -18.05 -0.36
N LYS A 141 7.48 -17.47 -0.46
CA LYS A 141 8.70 -17.99 0.18
C LYS A 141 8.85 -17.50 1.62
N TRP A 142 8.47 -16.24 1.85
CA TRP A 142 8.45 -15.65 3.18
C TRP A 142 7.15 -14.90 3.43
N ILE A 143 6.73 -14.82 4.68
CA ILE A 143 5.47 -14.22 5.11
C ILE A 143 5.75 -13.27 6.27
N ARG A 144 5.24 -12.04 6.18
CA ARG A 144 5.26 -11.03 7.24
C ARG A 144 3.84 -10.52 7.44
N GLY A 145 3.23 -10.88 8.56
CA GLY A 145 1.83 -10.57 8.85
C GLY A 145 1.66 -9.71 10.09
N VAL A 146 0.66 -8.84 10.09
CA VAL A 146 0.14 -8.17 11.30
C VAL A 146 -1.35 -8.49 11.39
N SER A 147 -1.78 -9.09 12.49
CA SER A 147 -3.17 -9.52 12.66
C SER A 147 -3.72 -9.15 14.03
N PRO A 148 -4.63 -8.15 14.11
CA PRO A 148 -5.43 -7.88 15.30
C PRO A 148 -6.65 -8.80 15.43
N VAL A 149 -6.79 -9.80 14.55
CA VAL A 149 -7.89 -10.75 14.50
C VAL A 149 -7.38 -12.19 14.48
N LEU A 150 -8.19 -13.12 14.97
CA LEU A 150 -7.89 -14.56 14.95
C LEU A 150 -8.91 -15.29 14.08
N HIS A 151 -8.43 -15.91 12.99
CA HIS A 151 -9.20 -16.94 12.31
C HIS A 151 -8.93 -18.29 12.99
N PRO A 152 -9.96 -19.10 13.33
CA PRO A 152 -9.78 -20.34 14.08
C PRO A 152 -8.79 -21.33 13.45
N ASP A 153 -8.74 -21.39 12.12
CA ASP A 153 -7.86 -22.33 11.42
C ASP A 153 -6.43 -21.84 11.23
N TYR A 154 -6.15 -20.54 11.50
CA TYR A 154 -4.84 -19.96 11.19
C TYR A 154 -3.69 -20.48 12.06
N PRO A 155 -3.82 -20.74 13.36
CA PRO A 155 -2.73 -21.33 14.14
C PRO A 155 -2.21 -22.63 13.51
N LYS A 156 -3.10 -23.58 13.19
CA LYS A 156 -2.76 -24.83 12.51
C LYS A 156 -2.19 -24.60 11.11
N PHE A 157 -2.81 -23.71 10.34
CA PHE A 157 -2.38 -23.45 8.98
C PHE A 157 -0.97 -22.82 8.92
N ILE A 158 -0.69 -21.84 9.79
CA ILE A 158 0.63 -21.22 9.87
C ILE A 158 1.70 -22.21 10.34
N LEU A 159 1.37 -23.09 11.29
CA LEU A 159 2.27 -24.15 11.72
C LEU A 159 2.68 -25.05 10.55
N LYS A 160 1.73 -25.50 9.73
CA LYS A 160 2.01 -26.27 8.51
C LYS A 160 2.93 -25.53 7.54
N LEU A 161 2.73 -24.22 7.36
CA LEU A 161 3.62 -23.41 6.52
C LEU A 161 5.05 -23.32 7.10
N ALA A 162 5.19 -23.30 8.42
CA ALA A 162 6.48 -23.34 9.10
C ALA A 162 7.17 -24.71 8.92
N GLU A 163 6.43 -25.82 9.01
CA GLU A 163 6.90 -27.18 8.72
C GLU A 163 7.45 -27.31 7.29
N GLU A 164 6.78 -26.68 6.33
CA GLU A 164 7.24 -26.61 4.93
C GLU A 164 8.48 -25.73 4.73
N GLY A 165 9.02 -25.13 5.80
CA GLY A 165 10.27 -24.36 5.78
C GLY A 165 10.10 -22.90 5.33
N LYS A 166 8.87 -22.37 5.24
CA LYS A 166 8.66 -20.96 4.89
C LYS A 166 9.17 -20.05 6.02
N ASP A 167 9.77 -18.93 5.68
CA ASP A 167 10.21 -17.93 6.66
C ASP A 167 9.01 -17.05 7.06
N ILE A 168 8.54 -17.17 8.29
CA ILE A 168 7.30 -16.55 8.79
C ILE A 168 7.60 -15.64 9.97
N THR A 169 7.05 -14.43 9.95
CA THR A 169 6.96 -13.59 11.15
C THR A 169 5.57 -12.99 11.22
N ILE A 170 4.87 -13.22 12.33
CA ILE A 170 3.52 -12.70 12.55
C ILE A 170 3.53 -11.85 13.80
N ILE A 171 2.96 -10.65 13.69
CA ILE A 171 2.71 -9.73 14.80
C ILE A 171 1.23 -9.84 15.16
N ILE A 172 0.94 -10.10 16.43
CA ILE A 172 -0.42 -10.21 16.97
C ILE A 172 -0.60 -9.23 18.14
N THR A 173 -1.86 -8.98 18.49
CA THR A 173 -2.23 -8.18 19.68
C THR A 173 -2.38 -9.07 20.91
N LYS A 174 -2.42 -8.45 22.10
CA LYS A 174 -2.65 -9.15 23.38
C LYS A 174 -3.92 -9.99 23.38
N ASP A 175 -5.01 -9.46 22.86
CA ASP A 175 -6.30 -10.18 22.83
C ASP A 175 -6.25 -11.41 21.94
N VAL A 176 -5.54 -11.33 20.80
CA VAL A 176 -5.32 -12.46 19.91
C VAL A 176 -4.45 -13.51 20.59
N LEU A 177 -3.35 -13.11 21.26
CA LEU A 177 -2.48 -14.04 21.98
C LEU A 177 -3.27 -14.82 23.04
N LYS A 178 -4.04 -14.11 23.88
CA LYS A 178 -4.87 -14.74 24.90
C LYS A 178 -5.84 -15.78 24.30
N LYS A 179 -6.45 -15.47 23.15
CA LYS A 179 -7.35 -16.41 22.46
C LYS A 179 -6.61 -17.63 21.89
N ILE A 180 -5.37 -17.45 21.43
CA ILE A 180 -4.53 -18.57 20.99
C ILE A 180 -4.14 -19.43 22.20
N GLU A 181 -3.72 -18.85 23.31
CA GLU A 181 -3.40 -19.59 24.55
C GLU A 181 -4.60 -20.38 25.09
N GLU A 182 -5.81 -19.82 24.99
CA GLU A 182 -7.04 -20.48 25.43
C GLU A 182 -7.45 -21.66 24.53
N LYS A 183 -7.27 -21.56 23.21
CA LYS A 183 -7.90 -22.48 22.23
C LYS A 183 -6.94 -23.29 21.39
N HIS A 184 -5.69 -22.84 21.28
CA HIS A 184 -4.67 -23.34 20.35
C HIS A 184 -3.29 -23.40 21.02
N LYS A 185 -3.26 -23.78 22.30
CA LYS A 185 -2.03 -23.83 23.10
C LYS A 185 -0.99 -24.77 22.51
N ILE A 186 -1.43 -25.93 22.01
CA ILE A 186 -0.54 -26.93 21.40
C ILE A 186 0.14 -26.34 20.16
N GLU A 187 -0.64 -25.76 19.24
CA GLU A 187 -0.10 -25.14 18.03
C GLU A 187 0.83 -23.96 18.32
N LEU A 188 0.55 -23.21 19.39
CA LEU A 188 1.42 -22.13 19.86
C LEU A 188 2.75 -22.67 20.37
N GLU A 189 2.73 -23.67 21.26
CA GLU A 189 3.94 -24.28 21.82
C GLU A 189 4.82 -24.91 20.73
N GLU A 190 4.21 -25.65 19.79
CA GLU A 190 4.88 -26.24 18.64
C GLU A 190 5.46 -25.17 17.72
N GLY A 191 4.67 -24.14 17.40
CA GLY A 191 5.07 -23.03 16.53
C GLY A 191 6.30 -22.28 17.04
N LEU A 192 6.42 -22.10 18.36
CA LEU A 192 7.55 -21.43 19.00
C LEU A 192 8.88 -22.22 18.89
N GLN A 193 8.84 -23.51 18.55
CA GLN A 193 10.06 -24.32 18.35
C GLN A 193 10.69 -24.13 16.95
N TYR A 194 9.93 -23.63 15.98
CA TYR A 194 10.43 -23.46 14.61
C TYR A 194 11.34 -22.24 14.47
N LYS A 195 12.60 -22.46 14.09
CA LYS A 195 13.58 -21.36 13.88
C LYS A 195 13.19 -20.41 12.74
N ASN A 196 12.40 -20.88 11.78
CA ASN A 196 11.89 -20.13 10.64
C ASN A 196 10.51 -19.50 10.90
N ALA A 197 9.92 -19.67 12.09
CA ALA A 197 8.68 -19.01 12.47
C ALA A 197 8.90 -18.12 13.70
N LYS A 198 8.35 -16.91 13.66
CA LYS A 198 8.45 -15.95 14.75
C LYS A 198 7.09 -15.37 15.05
N LEU A 199 6.68 -15.44 16.32
CA LEU A 199 5.50 -14.76 16.81
C LEU A 199 5.93 -13.55 17.63
N MET A 200 5.31 -12.41 17.35
CA MET A 200 5.63 -11.14 18.00
C MET A 200 4.37 -10.54 18.59
N LEU A 201 4.50 -9.94 19.77
CA LEU A 201 3.42 -9.28 20.48
C LEU A 201 3.53 -7.77 20.32
N CYS A 202 2.51 -7.14 19.73
CA CYS A 202 2.35 -5.69 19.74
C CYS A 202 1.42 -5.30 20.89
N ASN A 203 1.93 -4.45 21.78
CA ASN A 203 1.18 -3.95 22.94
C ASN A 203 0.33 -2.72 22.60
N GLU A 204 0.51 -2.14 21.42
CA GLU A 204 -0.27 -1.02 20.91
C GLU A 204 -1.59 -1.48 20.26
N GLU A 205 -2.54 -0.57 20.13
CA GLU A 205 -3.76 -0.84 19.39
C GLU A 205 -3.47 -0.97 17.88
N VAL A 206 -3.85 -2.11 17.30
CA VAL A 206 -3.68 -2.38 15.87
C VAL A 206 -5.07 -2.49 15.22
N LYS A 207 -5.33 -1.61 14.24
CA LYS A 207 -6.63 -1.52 13.53
C LYS A 207 -6.49 -1.82 12.02
N VAL A 208 -5.48 -2.61 11.65
CA VAL A 208 -5.26 -3.07 10.28
C VAL A 208 -4.77 -4.52 10.31
N ALA A 209 -5.36 -5.38 9.50
CA ALA A 209 -4.87 -6.73 9.27
C ALA A 209 -4.24 -6.80 7.88
N PHE A 210 -2.98 -7.19 7.79
CA PHE A 210 -2.31 -7.29 6.50
C PHE A 210 -1.19 -8.31 6.53
N THR A 211 -0.85 -8.78 5.33
CA THR A 211 0.29 -9.66 5.12
C THR A 211 1.04 -9.20 3.88
N THR A 212 2.36 -9.17 3.97
CA THR A 212 3.25 -8.98 2.83
C THR A 212 4.18 -10.18 2.68
N SER A 213 4.52 -10.52 1.44
CA SER A 213 5.42 -11.59 1.07
C SER A 213 6.37 -11.17 -0.06
N ASP A 214 7.17 -12.11 -0.57
CA ASP A 214 7.99 -11.89 -1.77
C ASP A 214 7.17 -11.59 -3.04
N MET A 215 5.87 -11.88 -3.03
CA MET A 215 5.04 -11.81 -4.23
C MET A 215 3.76 -10.99 -4.11
N PHE A 216 3.31 -10.65 -2.89
CA PHE A 216 2.07 -9.87 -2.72
C PHE A 216 2.02 -9.05 -1.43
N LEU A 217 1.12 -8.09 -1.43
CA LEU A 217 0.52 -7.47 -0.26
C LEU A 217 -0.96 -7.84 -0.24
N SER A 218 -1.47 -8.29 0.90
CA SER A 218 -2.90 -8.40 1.19
C SER A 218 -3.24 -7.56 2.39
N MET A 219 -4.36 -6.85 2.34
CA MET A 219 -4.82 -5.97 3.41
C MET A 219 -6.34 -6.03 3.56
N ARG A 220 -6.79 -6.20 4.80
CA ARG A 220 -8.18 -6.07 5.22
C ARG A 220 -8.28 -5.03 6.32
N LEU A 221 -9.36 -4.27 6.25
CA LEU A 221 -9.59 -3.14 7.14
C LEU A 221 -10.86 -3.40 7.96
N PHE A 222 -11.00 -2.63 9.03
CA PHE A 222 -12.23 -2.56 9.78
C PHE A 222 -13.19 -1.59 9.07
N LEU A 223 -14.48 -1.89 9.10
CA LEU A 223 -15.53 -0.94 8.74
C LEU A 223 -15.53 0.23 9.72
N LYS A 224 -16.09 1.37 9.31
CA LYS A 224 -16.29 2.53 10.21
C LYS A 224 -17.07 2.20 11.48
N SER A 225 -17.91 1.16 11.46
CA SER A 225 -18.59 0.62 12.64
C SER A 225 -17.66 -0.08 13.65
N GLY A 226 -16.40 -0.32 13.31
CA GLY A 226 -15.44 -1.07 14.12
C GLY A 226 -15.47 -2.58 13.90
N ILE A 227 -16.33 -3.08 13.00
CA ILE A 227 -16.39 -4.52 12.66
C ILE A 227 -15.27 -4.83 11.66
N TYR A 228 -14.55 -5.94 11.88
CA TYR A 228 -13.56 -6.43 10.91
C TYR A 228 -14.24 -6.92 9.64
N ASP A 229 -13.89 -6.36 8.47
CA ASP A 229 -14.46 -6.81 7.19
C ASP A 229 -13.73 -8.06 6.68
N PHE A 230 -14.34 -9.23 6.92
CA PHE A 230 -13.84 -10.49 6.37
C PHE A 230 -14.19 -10.68 4.89
N TYR A 231 -15.18 -9.94 4.37
CA TYR A 231 -15.80 -10.15 3.06
C TYR A 231 -15.13 -9.35 1.94
N GLN A 232 -14.18 -8.48 2.28
CA GLN A 232 -13.40 -7.73 1.30
C GLN A 232 -11.90 -7.84 1.60
N ASN A 233 -11.12 -8.09 0.56
CA ASN A 233 -9.67 -8.19 0.67
C ASN A 233 -8.99 -7.47 -0.49
N LEU A 234 -8.16 -6.48 -0.16
CA LEU A 234 -7.28 -5.82 -1.12
C LEU A 234 -6.04 -6.68 -1.31
N ILE A 235 -5.71 -7.02 -2.55
CA ILE A 235 -4.48 -7.72 -2.91
C ILE A 235 -3.75 -6.94 -4.00
N SER A 236 -2.46 -6.69 -3.83
CA SER A 236 -1.58 -6.10 -4.83
C SER A 236 -0.34 -6.98 -5.04
N HIS A 237 0.06 -7.11 -6.30
CA HIS A 237 1.30 -7.78 -6.70
C HIS A 237 2.40 -6.79 -7.11
N GLU A 238 2.12 -5.49 -7.01
CA GLU A 238 3.07 -4.44 -7.35
C GLU A 238 4.27 -4.45 -6.41
N LYS A 239 5.47 -4.28 -6.98
CA LYS A 239 6.70 -4.19 -6.19
C LYS A 239 6.66 -3.03 -5.20
N SER A 240 6.02 -1.92 -5.57
CA SER A 240 5.81 -0.78 -4.68
C SER A 240 4.91 -1.13 -3.51
N ALA A 241 3.87 -1.94 -3.72
CA ALA A 241 2.93 -2.34 -2.68
C ALA A 241 3.59 -3.31 -1.69
N ILE A 242 4.36 -4.27 -2.19
CA ILE A 242 5.15 -5.18 -1.36
C ILE A 242 6.17 -4.41 -0.51
N LYS A 243 6.86 -3.42 -1.11
CA LYS A 243 7.78 -2.54 -0.38
C LYS A 243 7.04 -1.75 0.71
N TRP A 244 5.91 -1.13 0.38
CA TRP A 244 5.07 -0.40 1.32
C TRP A 244 4.62 -1.29 2.48
N GLY A 245 4.15 -2.51 2.18
CA GLY A 245 3.74 -3.50 3.17
C GLY A 245 4.87 -3.91 4.09
N ARG A 246 6.08 -4.13 3.55
CA ARG A 246 7.27 -4.47 4.35
C ARG A 246 7.66 -3.33 5.28
N GLU A 247 7.66 -2.10 4.80
CA GLU A 247 7.96 -0.94 5.64
C GLU A 247 6.90 -0.72 6.74
N LEU A 248 5.63 -0.98 6.43
CA LEU A 248 4.54 -0.99 7.42
C LEU A 248 4.73 -2.10 8.45
N PHE A 249 5.12 -3.29 8.02
CA PHE A 249 5.43 -4.40 8.92
C PHE A 249 6.62 -4.05 9.84
N ASP A 250 7.70 -3.50 9.29
CA ASP A 250 8.87 -3.08 10.07
C ASP A 250 8.52 -1.99 11.10
N TYR A 251 7.54 -1.13 10.79
CA TYR A 251 7.02 -0.15 11.75
C TYR A 251 6.39 -0.83 12.97
N PHE A 252 5.55 -1.83 12.77
CA PHE A 252 4.95 -2.59 13.89
C PHE A 252 5.97 -3.50 14.57
N LYS A 253 6.89 -4.11 13.81
CA LYS A 253 7.95 -4.97 14.34
C LYS A 253 8.82 -4.25 15.37
N LYS A 254 9.19 -2.99 15.10
CA LYS A 254 9.96 -2.15 16.02
C LYS A 254 9.21 -1.78 17.31
N ARG A 255 7.90 -2.02 17.35
CA ARG A 255 6.98 -1.75 18.48
C ARG A 255 6.43 -3.05 19.08
N SER A 256 7.08 -4.16 18.77
CA SER A 256 6.64 -5.49 19.18
C SER A 256 7.80 -6.25 19.78
N GLU A 257 7.48 -7.17 20.67
CA GLU A 257 8.45 -8.03 21.35
C GLU A 257 8.26 -9.47 20.85
N GLU A 258 9.37 -10.19 20.62
CA GLU A 258 9.30 -11.59 20.22
C GLU A 258 8.86 -12.46 21.40
N ILE A 259 7.83 -13.28 21.19
CA ILE A 259 7.40 -14.27 22.16
C ILE A 259 8.34 -15.47 22.01
N LYS A 260 9.09 -15.79 23.07
CA LYS A 260 10.05 -16.91 23.07
C LYS A 260 9.57 -18.13 23.84
N SER A 261 8.70 -17.91 24.82
CA SER A 261 8.13 -18.94 25.68
C SER A 261 6.82 -18.43 26.26
N LEU A 262 5.94 -19.35 26.62
CA LEU A 262 4.80 -19.03 27.47
C LEU A 262 5.33 -18.78 28.89
N ASN A 263 5.02 -17.62 29.47
CA ASN A 263 5.20 -17.43 30.90
C ASN A 263 4.08 -18.23 31.58
N VAL A 264 4.44 -19.38 32.17
CA VAL A 264 3.55 -20.18 33.03
C VAL A 264 3.43 -19.51 34.39
#